data_AF-A0A350QS07-F1
#
_entry.id   AF-A0A350QS07-F1
#
_cell.length_a   1.000
_cell.length_b   1.000
_cell.length_c   1.000
_cell.angle_alpha   90.00
_cell.angle_beta   90.00
_cell.angle_gamma   90.00
#
_symmetry.space_group_name_H-M   'P 1'
#
loop_
_entity.id
_entity.type
_entity.pdbx_description
1 polymer ?
#
loop_
_entity_poly.entity_id
_entity_poly.type
_entity_poly.pdbx_seq_one_letter_code
_entity_poly.pdbx_strand_id
1 'polypeptide(L)'
;MTACIAATASADFVDFSGEVSDLGGGISAIDMYANFSDPGNVFLNIYNSTVVNGDGITSGGFYHDDFASLSGGEGSWLPSQSADVAGLNSQYDSYVNAGYGDIGAANSTALDPNFLDNGNGLGAYLPATAGWYNGNPDNVISGEKIHLGHFVMATSDVANFSFTASTGWKSNSGTTEVQFGSGSWTVPAPGALALLGLGGLVGRRRRTN
;
A
#
# COMPACT_ATOMS: atom_id res chain seq x y z
N MET A 1 8.81 -15.33 -22.97
CA MET A 1 9.42 -13.99 -23.19
C MET A 1 9.09 -13.18 -21.95
N THR A 2 10.09 -12.87 -21.13
CA THR A 2 9.91 -12.04 -19.92
C THR A 2 9.95 -10.59 -20.36
N ALA A 3 8.82 -9.88 -20.25
CA ALA A 3 8.76 -8.46 -20.50
C ALA A 3 9.27 -7.72 -19.25
N CYS A 4 10.39 -7.03 -19.36
CA CYS A 4 10.82 -6.04 -18.38
C CYS A 4 10.09 -4.72 -18.71
N ILE A 5 9.13 -4.35 -17.87
CA ILE A 5 8.56 -3.00 -17.87
C ILE A 5 9.62 -2.08 -17.28
N ALA A 6 10.15 -1.17 -18.09
CA ALA A 6 11.04 -0.12 -17.63
C ALA A 6 10.19 0.94 -16.91
N ALA A 7 10.36 1.06 -15.60
CA ALA A 7 9.85 2.19 -14.85
C ALA A 7 10.52 3.48 -15.35
N THR A 8 9.74 4.52 -15.61
CA THR A 8 10.29 5.87 -15.78
C THR A 8 10.58 6.42 -14.39
N ALA A 9 11.81 6.20 -13.90
CA ALA A 9 12.31 6.94 -12.74
C ALA A 9 12.49 8.41 -13.17
N SER A 10 11.66 9.32 -12.64
CA SER A 10 12.08 10.72 -12.52
C SER A 10 13.07 10.78 -11.36
N ALA A 11 14.08 11.65 -11.43
CA ALA A 11 15.29 11.60 -10.59
C ALA A 11 15.04 11.47 -9.07
N ASP A 12 13.86 11.92 -8.63
CA ASP A 12 13.49 11.97 -7.22
C ASP A 12 12.63 10.78 -6.78
N PHE A 13 11.85 10.14 -7.67
CA PHE A 13 11.08 8.92 -7.35
C PHE A 13 11.91 7.69 -7.66
N VAL A 14 12.07 6.82 -6.65
CA VAL A 14 12.90 5.63 -6.74
C VAL A 14 12.09 4.45 -7.22
N ASP A 15 11.10 4.02 -6.44
CA ASP A 15 10.24 2.87 -6.71
C ASP A 15 9.04 2.81 -5.75
N PHE A 16 8.21 1.78 -5.93
CA PHE A 16 7.28 1.33 -4.90
C PHE A 16 7.87 0.15 -4.13
N SER A 17 7.61 0.10 -2.84
CA SER A 17 7.97 -1.03 -1.97
C SER A 17 6.81 -1.48 -1.11
N GLY A 18 6.84 -2.73 -0.66
CA GLY A 18 5.85 -3.29 0.25
C GLY A 18 6.51 -4.03 1.40
N GLU A 19 5.93 -3.95 2.58
CA GLU A 19 6.31 -4.70 3.77
C GLU A 19 5.19 -5.67 4.15
N VAL A 20 5.50 -6.96 4.25
CA VAL A 20 4.52 -8.00 4.57
C VAL A 20 4.60 -8.35 6.06
N SER A 21 3.47 -8.31 6.74
CA SER A 21 3.33 -8.64 8.15
C SER A 21 2.32 -9.78 8.36
N ASP A 22 2.69 -10.80 9.13
CA ASP A 22 1.76 -11.83 9.60
C ASP A 22 1.01 -11.32 10.83
N LEU A 23 -0.33 -11.25 10.74
CA LEU A 23 -1.20 -10.78 11.81
C LEU A 23 -1.74 -11.94 12.67
N GLY A 24 -1.36 -13.18 12.34
CA GLY A 24 -1.89 -14.39 12.94
C GLY A 24 -3.24 -14.80 12.36
N GLY A 25 -3.67 -16.04 12.67
CA GLY A 25 -4.97 -16.56 12.23
C GLY A 25 -5.10 -16.82 10.72
N GLY A 26 -4.00 -16.82 9.98
CA GLY A 26 -4.02 -16.94 8.51
C GLY A 26 -4.34 -15.63 7.80
N ILE A 27 -4.15 -14.49 8.48
CA ILE A 27 -4.31 -13.15 7.93
C ILE A 27 -2.94 -12.47 7.87
N SER A 28 -2.70 -11.73 6.79
CA SER A 28 -1.49 -10.93 6.64
C SER A 28 -1.83 -9.55 6.11
N ALA A 29 -0.99 -8.59 6.44
CA ALA A 29 -1.05 -7.23 5.91
C ALA A 29 0.13 -6.95 5.00
N ILE A 30 -0.08 -6.06 4.04
CA ILE A 30 0.96 -5.46 3.22
C ILE A 30 0.86 -3.94 3.34
N ASP A 31 1.88 -3.33 3.92
CA ASP A 31 2.05 -1.87 3.93
C ASP A 31 2.80 -1.46 2.66
N MET A 32 2.17 -0.62 1.83
CA MET A 32 2.76 -0.14 0.59
C MET A 32 3.34 1.25 0.73
N TYR A 33 4.44 1.54 0.04
CA TYR A 33 5.14 2.81 0.11
C TYR A 33 5.60 3.32 -1.25
N ALA A 34 5.56 4.64 -1.44
CA ALA A 34 6.32 5.34 -2.48
C ALA A 34 7.66 5.79 -1.88
N ASN A 35 8.75 5.44 -2.56
CA ASN A 35 10.09 5.80 -2.13
C ASN A 35 10.65 6.94 -2.97
N PHE A 36 11.24 7.91 -2.29
CA PHE A 36 11.87 9.09 -2.87
C PHE A 36 13.34 9.18 -2.44
N SER A 37 14.18 9.77 -3.28
CA SER A 37 15.61 9.94 -3.02
C SER A 37 15.95 11.17 -2.16
N ASP A 38 14.97 12.05 -1.92
CA ASP A 38 15.10 13.25 -1.08
C ASP A 38 13.88 13.38 -0.14
N PRO A 39 14.08 13.57 1.19
CA PRO A 39 12.99 13.74 2.15
C PRO A 39 12.18 15.02 1.95
N GLY A 40 12.70 16.00 1.21
CA GLY A 40 11.99 17.24 0.87
C GLY A 40 10.88 17.04 -0.17
N ASN A 41 10.85 15.90 -0.87
CA ASN A 41 9.80 15.61 -1.85
C ASN A 41 8.42 15.62 -1.20
N VAL A 42 7.50 16.36 -1.81
CA VAL A 42 6.12 16.49 -1.35
C VAL A 42 5.22 15.60 -2.18
N PHE A 43 4.70 14.56 -1.55
CA PHE A 43 3.73 13.64 -2.15
C PHE A 43 2.41 14.36 -2.42
N LEU A 44 1.80 14.08 -3.58
CA LEU A 44 0.50 14.63 -3.96
C LEU A 44 -0.56 13.54 -4.07
N ASN A 45 -0.30 12.52 -4.89
CA ASN A 45 -1.29 11.51 -5.21
C ASN A 45 -0.70 10.19 -5.74
N ILE A 46 -1.53 9.16 -5.66
CA ILE A 46 -1.47 7.94 -6.47
C ILE A 46 -2.62 7.99 -7.49
N TYR A 47 -2.36 7.54 -8.71
CA TYR A 47 -3.35 7.45 -9.77
C TYR A 47 -3.05 6.31 -10.74
N ASN A 48 -4.04 5.92 -11.55
CA ASN A 48 -3.96 4.77 -12.47
C ASN A 48 -3.49 3.50 -11.76
N SER A 49 -3.93 3.28 -10.52
CA SER A 49 -3.53 2.11 -9.76
C SER A 49 -4.33 0.87 -10.15
N THR A 50 -3.64 -0.27 -10.11
CA THR A 50 -4.20 -1.61 -10.19
C THR A 50 -3.60 -2.39 -9.03
N VAL A 51 -4.45 -2.74 -8.07
CA VAL A 51 -4.09 -3.55 -6.91
C VAL A 51 -4.86 -4.85 -7.00
N VAL A 52 -4.14 -5.97 -6.97
CA VAL A 52 -4.72 -7.31 -7.10
C VAL A 52 -4.30 -8.12 -5.88
N ASN A 53 -5.24 -8.84 -5.28
CA ASN A 53 -4.99 -9.97 -4.39
C ASN A 53 -5.70 -11.22 -4.96
N GLY A 54 -5.08 -12.40 -4.84
CA GLY A 54 -5.63 -13.65 -5.37
C GLY A 54 -5.42 -13.90 -6.89
N ASP A 55 -6.08 -14.93 -7.43
CA ASP A 55 -5.95 -15.37 -8.83
C ASP A 55 -6.73 -14.50 -9.85
N GLY A 56 -7.31 -13.39 -9.40
CA GLY A 56 -8.05 -12.39 -10.17
C GLY A 56 -8.86 -11.45 -9.27
N ILE A 57 -9.58 -10.48 -9.85
CA ILE A 57 -10.41 -9.45 -9.14
C ILE A 57 -11.54 -10.06 -8.27
N THR A 58 -11.77 -11.37 -8.28
CA THR A 58 -12.96 -12.01 -7.70
C THR A 58 -12.69 -13.05 -6.61
N SER A 59 -11.44 -13.31 -6.24
CA SER A 59 -11.10 -14.31 -5.22
C SER A 59 -10.06 -13.75 -4.27
N GLY A 60 -10.36 -13.74 -2.96
CA GLY A 60 -9.40 -13.38 -1.91
C GLY A 60 -9.46 -11.94 -1.38
N GLY A 61 -10.53 -11.19 -1.69
CA GLY A 61 -10.73 -9.76 -1.36
C GLY A 61 -10.25 -9.28 0.01
N PHE A 62 -10.04 -7.98 0.10
CA PHE A 62 -9.41 -7.36 1.26
C PHE A 62 -10.32 -7.40 2.49
N TYR A 63 -9.72 -7.62 3.65
CA TYR A 63 -10.40 -7.56 4.94
C TYR A 63 -10.59 -6.11 5.36
N HIS A 64 -11.78 -5.81 5.88
CA HIS A 64 -12.08 -4.52 6.47
C HIS A 64 -12.60 -4.72 7.89
N ASP A 65 -12.11 -3.89 8.80
CA ASP A 65 -12.48 -3.86 10.22
C ASP A 65 -12.62 -2.40 10.67
N ASP A 66 -13.61 -1.74 10.07
CA ASP A 66 -13.86 -0.31 10.16
C ASP A 66 -15.31 0.04 10.52
N PHE A 67 -15.59 1.33 10.69
CA PHE A 67 -16.95 1.80 10.97
C PHE A 67 -17.97 1.48 9.87
N ALA A 68 -17.56 1.30 8.61
CA ALA A 68 -18.45 0.99 7.50
C ALA A 68 -18.90 -0.49 7.50
N SER A 69 -18.02 -1.37 7.97
CA SER A 69 -18.27 -2.79 8.14
C SER A 69 -19.15 -3.11 9.36
N LEU A 70 -19.29 -2.18 10.31
CA LEU A 70 -20.16 -2.36 11.48
C LEU A 70 -21.60 -2.63 11.04
N SER A 71 -22.14 -3.77 11.47
CA SER A 71 -23.47 -4.29 11.09
C SER A 71 -23.53 -4.99 9.73
N GLY A 72 -22.38 -5.45 9.20
CA GLY A 72 -22.31 -6.24 7.97
C GLY A 72 -22.39 -5.39 6.70
N GLY A 73 -22.04 -4.11 6.79
CA GLY A 73 -21.85 -3.25 5.63
C GLY A 73 -20.59 -3.63 4.83
N GLU A 74 -20.44 -3.02 3.66
CA GLU A 74 -19.21 -3.11 2.89
C GLU A 74 -18.13 -2.22 3.54
N GLY A 75 -16.92 -2.74 3.67
CA GLY A 75 -15.80 -1.98 4.24
C GLY A 75 -15.38 -0.79 3.37
N SER A 76 -14.79 0.22 3.98
CA SER A 76 -14.36 1.45 3.33
C SER A 76 -12.87 1.47 3.05
N TRP A 77 -12.50 2.07 1.92
CA TRP A 77 -11.10 2.37 1.61
C TRP A 77 -10.58 3.65 2.28
N LEU A 78 -11.46 4.41 2.96
CA LEU A 78 -11.07 5.64 3.63
C LEU A 78 -10.45 5.33 5.00
N PRO A 79 -9.21 5.77 5.27
CA PRO A 79 -8.55 5.55 6.55
C PRO A 79 -9.24 6.29 7.71
N SER A 80 -10.15 7.23 7.40
CA SER A 80 -10.96 7.92 8.41
C SER A 80 -12.05 7.04 9.01
N GLN A 81 -12.36 5.90 8.39
CA GLN A 81 -13.29 4.89 8.92
C GLN A 81 -12.56 3.85 9.80
N SER A 82 -11.25 3.71 9.66
CA SER A 82 -10.42 2.82 10.47
C SER A 82 -10.23 3.39 11.88
N ALA A 83 -10.37 2.55 12.91
CA ALA A 83 -10.16 2.98 14.30
C ALA A 83 -9.81 1.83 15.23
N ASP A 84 -9.07 2.14 16.29
CA ASP A 84 -8.79 1.22 17.39
C ASP A 84 -9.77 1.48 18.55
N VAL A 85 -10.96 0.88 18.45
CA VAL A 85 -12.01 0.99 19.46
C VAL A 85 -12.59 -0.39 19.77
N ALA A 86 -13.39 -0.52 20.83
CA ALA A 86 -13.96 -1.81 21.18
C ALA A 86 -14.78 -2.40 20.01
N GLY A 87 -14.30 -3.51 19.45
CA GLY A 87 -14.94 -4.21 18.34
C GLY A 87 -14.41 -3.86 16.95
N LEU A 88 -13.44 -2.95 16.84
CA LEU A 88 -12.71 -2.62 15.60
C LEU A 88 -11.21 -2.62 15.87
N ASN A 89 -10.42 -3.05 14.90
CA ASN A 89 -8.97 -3.02 14.97
C ASN A 89 -8.40 -2.62 13.61
N SER A 90 -7.79 -1.44 13.58
CA SER A 90 -7.21 -0.90 12.35
C SER A 90 -6.10 -1.76 11.75
N GLN A 91 -5.45 -2.61 12.54
CA GLN A 91 -4.46 -3.56 12.06
C GLN A 91 -5.07 -4.64 11.14
N TYR A 92 -6.37 -4.91 11.27
CA TYR A 92 -7.09 -5.89 10.44
C TYR A 92 -7.95 -5.22 9.36
N ASP A 93 -7.83 -3.90 9.20
CA ASP A 93 -8.62 -3.11 8.26
C ASP A 93 -7.80 -2.70 7.03
N SER A 94 -8.38 -2.80 5.84
CA SER A 94 -7.71 -2.37 4.61
C SER A 94 -8.10 -0.95 4.24
N TYR A 95 -7.12 -0.10 4.02
CA TYR A 95 -7.35 1.30 3.64
C TYR A 95 -6.23 1.84 2.77
N VAL A 96 -6.54 2.85 1.97
CA VAL A 96 -5.51 3.65 1.28
C VAL A 96 -5.02 4.77 2.18
N ASN A 97 -3.81 5.27 1.93
CA ASN A 97 -3.23 6.36 2.70
C ASN A 97 -2.46 7.30 1.77
N ALA A 98 -2.59 8.61 1.97
CA ALA A 98 -1.83 9.63 1.27
C ALA A 98 -0.62 10.13 2.08
N GLY A 99 0.05 9.24 2.82
CA GLY A 99 1.23 9.53 3.64
C GLY A 99 0.97 10.11 5.03
N TYR A 100 -0.27 10.07 5.51
CA TYR A 100 -0.63 10.44 6.87
C TYR A 100 -0.10 9.41 7.86
N GLY A 101 0.58 9.88 8.92
CA GLY A 101 1.10 9.03 9.99
C GLY A 101 0.01 8.47 10.92
N ASP A 102 -1.09 9.21 11.07
CA ASP A 102 -2.24 8.79 11.87
C ASP A 102 -3.37 8.23 10.99
N ILE A 103 -4.10 7.26 11.53
CA ILE A 103 -5.37 6.74 10.99
C ILE A 103 -6.56 7.34 11.75
N GLY A 104 -7.77 7.13 11.23
CA GLY A 104 -9.00 7.64 11.82
C GLY A 104 -9.33 9.07 11.39
N ALA A 105 -10.26 9.72 12.11
CA ALA A 105 -10.97 10.92 11.64
C ALA A 105 -10.08 12.13 11.26
N ALA A 106 -8.83 12.18 11.72
CA ALA A 106 -7.87 13.23 11.33
C ALA A 106 -7.17 12.96 9.99
N ASN A 107 -7.19 11.71 9.51
CA ASN A 107 -6.61 11.35 8.23
C ASN A 107 -7.48 11.89 7.09
N SER A 108 -6.91 12.83 6.33
CA SER A 108 -7.61 13.52 5.25
C SER A 108 -7.22 12.96 3.87
N THR A 109 -6.90 11.68 3.79
CA THR A 109 -6.78 10.97 2.51
C THR A 109 -8.12 11.00 1.79
N ALA A 110 -8.11 11.43 0.53
CA ALA A 110 -9.30 11.52 -0.30
C ALA A 110 -9.19 10.55 -1.49
N LEU A 111 -10.32 9.95 -1.84
CA LEU A 111 -10.43 9.02 -2.97
C LEU A 111 -10.73 9.78 -4.26
N ASP A 112 -10.24 9.26 -5.38
CA ASP A 112 -10.60 9.78 -6.70
C ASP A 112 -12.04 9.38 -7.10
N PRO A 113 -12.59 9.97 -8.18
CA PRO A 113 -13.94 9.63 -8.65
C PRO A 113 -14.13 8.17 -9.07
N ASN A 114 -13.07 7.41 -9.39
CA ASN A 114 -13.22 5.99 -9.73
C ASN A 114 -13.73 5.18 -8.53
N PHE A 115 -13.44 5.59 -7.30
CA PHE A 115 -14.08 5.00 -6.12
C PHE A 115 -15.57 5.36 -6.00
N LEU A 116 -15.98 6.56 -6.45
CA LEU A 116 -17.39 6.97 -6.42
C LEU A 116 -18.24 6.14 -7.38
N ASP A 117 -17.75 5.96 -8.60
CA ASP A 117 -18.44 5.17 -9.63
C ASP A 117 -18.45 3.66 -9.32
N ASN A 118 -17.62 3.21 -8.37
CA ASN A 118 -17.47 1.81 -7.95
C ASN A 118 -17.77 1.63 -6.46
N GLY A 119 -18.94 2.09 -6.01
CA GLY A 119 -19.42 1.80 -4.65
C GLY A 119 -19.13 2.89 -3.61
N ASN A 120 -18.87 4.13 -4.03
CA ASN A 120 -18.61 5.26 -3.12
C ASN A 120 -17.43 5.04 -2.15
N GLY A 121 -16.39 4.34 -2.61
CA GLY A 121 -15.24 4.00 -1.77
C GLY A 121 -15.48 2.83 -0.82
N LEU A 122 -16.54 2.05 -1.03
CA LEU A 122 -16.86 0.84 -0.29
C LEU A 122 -16.61 -0.41 -1.15
N GLY A 123 -16.32 -1.52 -0.49
CA GLY A 123 -16.22 -2.85 -1.11
C GLY A 123 -14.85 -3.51 -0.92
N ALA A 124 -14.82 -4.82 -1.10
CA ALA A 124 -13.65 -5.65 -0.80
C ALA A 124 -12.47 -5.53 -1.80
N TYR A 125 -12.57 -4.67 -2.81
CA TYR A 125 -11.55 -4.50 -3.84
C TYR A 125 -11.39 -3.03 -4.24
N LEU A 126 -10.18 -2.63 -4.61
CA LEU A 126 -9.96 -1.33 -5.24
C LEU A 126 -10.46 -1.38 -6.68
N PRO A 127 -11.13 -0.31 -7.17
CA PRO A 127 -11.52 -0.23 -8.56
C PRO A 127 -10.30 -0.16 -9.48
N ALA A 128 -10.46 -0.62 -10.71
CA ALA A 128 -9.43 -0.45 -11.72
C ALA A 128 -9.14 1.04 -11.95
N THR A 129 -7.87 1.38 -12.17
CA THR A 129 -7.40 2.76 -12.34
C THR A 129 -7.63 3.68 -11.14
N ALA A 130 -7.87 3.11 -9.96
CA ALA A 130 -8.08 3.84 -8.71
C ALA A 130 -6.97 4.86 -8.43
N GLY A 131 -7.34 5.93 -7.74
CA GLY A 131 -6.43 6.94 -7.25
C GLY A 131 -6.85 7.49 -5.90
N TRP A 132 -5.89 8.01 -5.15
CA TRP A 132 -6.12 8.71 -3.89
C TRP A 132 -5.05 9.77 -3.69
N TYR A 133 -5.38 10.78 -2.91
CA TYR A 133 -4.56 11.98 -2.79
C TYR A 133 -4.68 12.60 -1.40
N ASN A 134 -3.75 13.50 -1.11
CA ASN A 134 -3.83 14.32 0.09
C ASN A 134 -4.98 15.33 -0.07
N GLY A 135 -6.08 15.12 0.66
CA GLY A 135 -7.26 15.99 0.63
C GLY A 135 -7.11 17.30 1.42
N ASN A 136 -6.03 17.46 2.19
CA ASN A 136 -5.76 18.69 2.93
C ASN A 136 -4.62 19.49 2.25
N PRO A 137 -4.94 20.59 1.53
CA PRO A 137 -3.93 21.36 0.79
C PRO A 137 -2.95 22.11 1.71
N ASP A 138 -3.31 22.33 2.98
CA ASP A 138 -2.45 23.00 3.97
C ASP A 138 -1.47 22.03 4.64
N ASN A 139 -1.71 20.72 4.52
CA ASN A 139 -0.83 19.70 5.06
C ASN A 139 0.22 19.30 4.02
N VAL A 140 1.50 19.42 4.38
CA VAL A 140 2.61 19.02 3.53
C VAL A 140 3.05 17.60 3.91
N ILE A 141 2.69 16.63 3.08
CA ILE A 141 3.17 15.25 3.21
C ILE A 141 4.50 15.13 2.48
N SER A 142 5.59 14.91 3.22
CA SER A 142 6.94 14.78 2.67
C SER A 142 7.76 13.74 3.40
N GLY A 143 8.76 13.17 2.72
CA GLY A 143 9.63 12.15 3.26
C GLY A 143 10.19 11.22 2.19
N GLU A 144 11.23 10.48 2.55
CA GLU A 144 11.87 9.49 1.66
C GLU A 144 10.99 8.25 1.45
N LYS A 145 10.06 7.98 2.37
CA LYS A 145 9.18 6.82 2.32
C LYS A 145 7.78 7.21 2.76
N ILE A 146 6.85 7.24 1.82
CA ILE A 146 5.48 7.69 2.02
C ILE A 146 4.54 6.50 2.04
N HIS A 147 3.80 6.33 3.14
CA HIS A 147 2.84 5.23 3.28
C HIS A 147 1.62 5.45 2.38
N LEU A 148 1.34 4.47 1.51
CA LEU A 148 0.31 4.53 0.47
C LEU A 148 -0.96 3.75 0.81
N GLY A 149 -0.88 2.81 1.75
CA GLY A 149 -2.02 1.99 2.12
C GLY A 149 -1.61 0.73 2.86
N HIS A 150 -2.54 0.27 3.69
CA HIS A 150 -2.47 -0.97 4.45
C HIS A 150 -3.45 -1.95 3.83
N PHE A 151 -2.96 -3.09 3.36
CA PHE A 151 -3.76 -4.06 2.61
C PHE A 151 -3.80 -5.40 3.33
N VAL A 152 -4.94 -5.71 3.94
CA VAL A 152 -5.14 -6.90 4.76
C VAL A 152 -5.87 -7.98 3.96
N MET A 153 -5.34 -9.20 3.95
CA MET A 153 -5.87 -10.31 3.16
C MET A 153 -5.55 -11.66 3.80
N ALA A 154 -6.10 -12.74 3.25
CA ALA A 154 -5.73 -14.08 3.67
C ALA A 154 -4.25 -14.35 3.33
N THR A 155 -3.50 -14.98 4.22
CA THR A 155 -2.08 -15.29 4.02
C THR A 155 -1.85 -16.12 2.75
N SER A 156 -2.83 -16.94 2.34
CA SER A 156 -2.80 -17.71 1.09
C SER A 156 -2.74 -16.84 -0.17
N ASP A 157 -3.22 -15.60 -0.11
CA ASP A 157 -3.35 -14.70 -1.26
C ASP A 157 -2.19 -13.72 -1.39
N VAL A 158 -1.35 -13.61 -0.36
CA VAL A 158 -0.18 -12.71 -0.31
C VAL A 158 0.75 -12.92 -1.50
N ALA A 159 1.02 -14.18 -1.90
CA ALA A 159 1.91 -14.47 -3.03
C ALA A 159 1.37 -13.96 -4.39
N ASN A 160 0.06 -13.68 -4.47
CA ASN A 160 -0.58 -13.15 -5.66
C ASN A 160 -0.73 -11.62 -5.62
N PHE A 161 -0.31 -10.98 -4.52
CA PHE A 161 -0.44 -9.54 -4.40
C PHE A 161 0.45 -8.81 -5.41
N SER A 162 -0.16 -7.87 -6.13
CA SER A 162 0.55 -6.94 -7.00
C SER A 162 -0.02 -5.54 -6.86
N PHE A 163 0.89 -4.57 -6.90
CA PHE A 163 0.60 -3.16 -6.87
C PHE A 163 1.26 -2.52 -8.08
N THR A 164 0.49 -1.94 -8.99
CA THR A 164 1.00 -1.14 -10.11
C THR A 164 0.32 0.21 -10.07
N ALA A 165 1.07 1.30 -10.13
CA ALA A 165 0.48 2.63 -10.09
C ALA A 165 1.37 3.71 -10.70
N SER A 166 0.85 4.92 -10.77
CA SER A 166 1.62 6.14 -10.99
C SER A 166 1.49 7.07 -9.77
N THR A 167 2.51 7.89 -9.54
CA THR A 167 2.55 8.86 -8.44
C THR A 167 2.88 10.25 -8.96
N GLY A 168 2.26 11.26 -8.38
CA GLY A 168 2.61 12.67 -8.56
C GLY A 168 3.24 13.25 -7.30
N TRP A 169 4.27 14.08 -7.46
CA TRP A 169 4.92 14.78 -6.35
C TRP A 169 5.50 16.13 -6.79
N LYS A 170 6.01 16.90 -5.84
CA LYS A 170 6.83 18.10 -6.09
C LYS A 170 8.18 17.92 -5.42
N SER A 171 9.25 18.45 -6.00
CA SER A 171 10.58 18.34 -5.37
C SER A 171 10.69 19.03 -4.00
N ASN A 172 9.83 20.01 -3.71
CA ASN A 172 9.63 20.55 -2.35
C ASN A 172 8.32 21.35 -2.24
N SER A 173 8.01 21.84 -1.04
CA SER A 173 6.80 22.60 -0.77
C SER A 173 6.74 23.95 -1.49
N GLY A 174 7.90 24.54 -1.80
CA GLY A 174 8.03 25.85 -2.45
C GLY A 174 7.92 25.80 -3.98
N THR A 175 7.97 24.62 -4.60
CA THR A 175 7.79 24.50 -6.06
C THR A 175 6.31 24.32 -6.42
N THR A 176 5.97 24.71 -7.64
CA THR A 176 4.65 24.49 -8.26
C THR A 176 4.69 23.44 -9.37
N GLU A 177 5.89 23.05 -9.81
CA GLU A 177 6.07 22.03 -10.83
C GLU A 177 5.78 20.65 -10.24
N VAL A 178 4.89 19.92 -10.92
CA VAL A 178 4.53 18.55 -10.57
C VAL A 178 5.38 17.60 -11.41
N GLN A 179 5.99 16.64 -10.74
CA GLN A 179 6.72 15.53 -11.33
C GLN A 179 5.88 14.26 -11.24
N PHE A 180 6.19 13.32 -12.13
CA PHE A 180 5.46 12.07 -12.25
C PHE A 180 6.40 10.89 -12.39
N GLY A 181 5.94 9.74 -11.93
CA GLY A 181 6.68 8.49 -11.88
C GLY A 181 5.70 7.33 -11.81
N SER A 182 6.14 6.16 -12.26
CA SER A 182 5.32 4.96 -12.26
C SER A 182 6.18 3.75 -11.99
N GLY A 183 5.55 2.71 -11.47
CA GLY A 183 6.24 1.50 -11.09
C GLY A 183 5.26 0.41 -10.68
N SER A 184 5.83 -0.74 -10.36
CA SER A 184 5.08 -1.85 -9.78
C SER A 184 5.88 -2.54 -8.70
N TRP A 185 5.16 -3.17 -7.79
CA TRP A 185 5.70 -4.03 -6.76
C TRP A 185 4.86 -5.30 -6.69
N THR A 186 5.53 -6.42 -6.45
CA THR A 186 4.92 -7.73 -6.28
C THR A 186 5.61 -8.42 -5.13
N VAL A 187 4.89 -9.24 -4.37
CA VAL A 187 5.51 -10.01 -3.30
C VAL A 187 6.62 -10.90 -3.86
N PRO A 188 7.86 -10.81 -3.37
CA PRO A 188 8.94 -11.67 -3.82
C PRO A 188 8.57 -13.14 -3.62
N ALA A 189 8.88 -13.99 -4.61
CA ALA A 189 8.55 -15.41 -4.55
C ALA A 189 9.02 -16.04 -3.22
N PRO A 190 8.24 -16.92 -2.57
CA PRO A 190 8.55 -17.46 -1.24
C PRO A 190 9.96 -18.05 -1.09
N GLY A 191 10.55 -18.56 -2.19
CA GLY A 191 11.92 -19.07 -2.21
C GLY A 191 13.01 -18.01 -1.95
N ALA A 192 12.76 -16.74 -2.26
CA ALA A 192 13.69 -15.65 -1.99
C ALA A 192 13.77 -15.29 -0.50
N LEU A 193 12.65 -15.39 0.22
CA LEU A 193 12.59 -15.16 1.67
C LEU A 193 13.20 -16.33 2.46
N ALA A 194 12.98 -17.58 2.02
CA ALA A 194 13.57 -18.76 2.63
C ALA A 194 15.11 -18.81 2.47
N LEU A 195 15.66 -18.33 1.33
CA LEU A 195 17.10 -18.34 1.08
C LEU A 195 17.88 -17.34 1.96
N LEU A 196 17.24 -16.23 2.37
CA LEU A 196 17.81 -15.30 3.35
C LEU A 196 17.88 -15.91 4.75
N GLY A 197 16.88 -16.71 5.14
CA GLY A 197 16.87 -17.47 6.40
C GLY A 197 17.87 -18.63 6.43
N LEU A 198 18.15 -19.25 5.28
CA LEU A 198 19.12 -20.36 5.15
C LEU A 198 20.57 -19.90 4.99
N GLY A 199 20.81 -18.69 4.47
CA GLY A 199 22.16 -18.11 4.36
C GLY A 199 22.83 -17.84 5.72
N GLY A 200 22.04 -17.63 6.77
CA GLY A 200 22.53 -17.42 8.15
C GLY A 200 22.93 -18.71 8.89
N LEU A 201 22.59 -19.90 8.34
CA LEU A 201 22.85 -21.19 9.01
C LEU A 201 24.08 -21.93 8.47
N VAL A 202 24.87 -21.31 7.60
CA VAL A 202 26.13 -21.89 7.11
C VAL A 202 27.31 -21.34 7.91
N GLY A 203 27.76 -22.11 8.90
CA GLY A 203 29.17 -22.04 9.33
C GLY A 203 29.45 -22.01 10.82
N ARG A 204 29.30 -23.15 11.51
CA ARG A 204 30.21 -23.48 12.63
C ARG A 204 30.69 -24.91 12.54
N ARG A 205 31.67 -25.14 11.66
CA ARG A 205 32.46 -26.38 11.64
C ARG A 205 33.27 -26.44 12.94
N ARG A 206 32.76 -27.16 13.96
CA ARG A 206 33.53 -27.50 15.16
C ARG A 206 34.71 -28.37 14.73
N ARG A 207 35.92 -27.80 14.79
CA ARG A 207 37.17 -28.56 14.80
C ARG A 207 37.32 -29.13 16.21
N THR A 208 37.27 -30.45 16.33
CA THR A 208 37.72 -31.18 17.52
C THR A 208 39.05 -31.83 17.18
N ASN A 209 40.01 -31.66 18.10
CA ASN A 209 41.36 -32.21 18.06
C ASN A 209 41.35 -33.74 18.10
#